data_AF-A0A2V3WSA7-F1
#
_entry.id   AF-A0A2V3WSA7-F1
#
_cell.length_a   1.000
_cell.length_b   1.000
_cell.length_c   1.000
_cell.angle_alpha   90.00
_cell.angle_beta   90.00
_cell.angle_gamma   90.00
#
_symmetry.space_group_name_H-M   'P 1'
#
loop_
_entity.id
_entity.type
_entity.pdbx_description
1 polymer ?
#
loop_
_entity_poly.entity_id
_entity_poly.type
_entity_poly.pdbx_seq_one_letter_code
_entity_poly.pdbx_strand_id
1 'polypeptide(L)'
;MKQHLKEWALDPSGWRTKASDEPIHLTAIKDVQNNKETYYKERWIKENDLEQRLLVTFSPKYKHYQETIRKRQIERALKKVDHPSSLKKKRANDPLRFVTVKHATTDGETAENMQVTLDESLIEKEAQYDGFYGMCTNLTSDPLALIRVNQQRGKSKSASEL
;
A
#
# COMPACT_ATOMS: atom_id res chain seq x y z
N MET A 1 7.27 4.68 -11.80
CA MET A 1 6.49 3.82 -12.70
C MET A 1 5.47 4.67 -13.44
N LYS A 2 5.34 4.54 -14.76
CA LYS A 2 4.34 5.27 -15.58
C LYS A 2 2.92 4.89 -15.17
N GLN A 3 1.97 5.81 -15.34
CA GLN A 3 0.58 5.64 -14.90
C GLN A 3 -0.08 4.37 -15.48
N HIS A 4 0.07 4.12 -16.78
CA HIS A 4 -0.50 2.93 -17.42
C HIS A 4 0.02 1.60 -16.85
N LEU A 5 1.25 1.57 -16.33
CA LEU A 5 1.80 0.38 -15.66
C LEU A 5 1.20 0.18 -14.27
N LYS A 6 0.92 1.28 -13.56
CA LYS A 6 0.22 1.25 -12.27
C LYS A 6 -1.23 0.77 -12.46
N GLU A 7 -1.93 1.32 -13.44
CA GLU A 7 -3.29 0.89 -13.80
C GLU A 7 -3.33 -0.60 -14.15
N TRP A 8 -2.40 -1.06 -15.00
CA TRP A 8 -2.29 -2.48 -15.31
C TRP A 8 -1.95 -3.32 -14.07
N ALA A 9 -1.06 -2.86 -13.18
CA ALA A 9 -0.67 -3.58 -11.98
C ALA A 9 -1.82 -3.74 -10.98
N LEU A 10 -2.65 -2.69 -10.84
CA LEU A 10 -3.78 -2.65 -9.90
C LEU A 10 -5.08 -3.22 -10.49
N ASP A 11 -5.14 -3.44 -11.80
CA ASP A 11 -6.30 -4.06 -12.45
C ASP A 11 -6.63 -5.41 -11.78
N PRO A 12 -7.87 -5.64 -11.32
CA PRO A 12 -8.24 -6.84 -10.59
C PRO A 12 -8.34 -8.10 -11.46
N SER A 13 -8.22 -8.00 -12.78
CA SER A 13 -8.28 -9.12 -13.73
C SER A 13 -6.91 -9.67 -14.11
N GLY A 14 -6.92 -10.89 -14.67
CA GLY A 14 -5.73 -11.52 -15.27
C GLY A 14 -4.72 -12.05 -14.26
N TRP A 15 -5.16 -12.34 -13.03
CA TRP A 15 -4.29 -12.88 -11.98
C TRP A 15 -4.22 -14.40 -12.03
N ARG A 16 -3.09 -14.97 -11.63
CA ARG A 16 -2.86 -16.42 -11.64
C ARG A 16 -2.29 -16.88 -10.30
N THR A 17 -2.35 -18.18 -10.04
CA THR A 17 -1.75 -18.78 -8.83
C THR A 17 -0.64 -19.75 -9.22
N LYS A 18 0.09 -20.27 -8.23
CA LYS A 18 1.04 -21.36 -8.46
C LYS A 18 0.36 -22.67 -8.87
N ALA A 19 -0.91 -22.84 -8.49
CA ALA A 19 -1.66 -24.07 -8.67
C ALA A 19 -2.41 -24.10 -10.01
N SER A 20 -2.76 -22.94 -10.56
CA SER A 20 -3.51 -22.82 -11.81
C SER A 20 -3.04 -21.61 -12.61
N ASP A 21 -2.87 -21.83 -13.92
CA ASP A 21 -2.58 -20.78 -14.89
C ASP A 21 -3.85 -20.08 -15.40
N GLU A 22 -5.03 -20.58 -15.02
CA GLU A 22 -6.31 -19.97 -15.36
C GLU A 22 -6.41 -18.56 -14.75
N PRO A 23 -6.76 -17.54 -15.55
CA PRO A 23 -6.87 -16.18 -15.07
C PRO A 23 -8.07 -16.05 -14.13
N ILE A 24 -7.84 -15.40 -13.00
CA ILE A 24 -8.87 -15.06 -12.02
C ILE A 24 -9.00 -13.55 -11.85
N HIS A 25 -10.15 -13.16 -11.31
CA HIS A 25 -10.42 -11.80 -10.88
C HIS A 25 -10.26 -11.69 -9.35
N LEU A 26 -9.49 -10.73 -8.84
CA LEU A 26 -9.18 -10.60 -7.41
C LEU A 26 -10.43 -10.41 -6.54
N THR A 27 -11.50 -9.82 -7.09
CA THR A 27 -12.77 -9.65 -6.35
C THR A 27 -13.49 -10.98 -6.08
N ALA A 28 -13.14 -12.06 -6.79
CA ALA A 28 -13.69 -13.39 -6.55
C ALA A 28 -13.02 -14.12 -5.36
N ILE A 29 -11.93 -13.57 -4.81
CA ILE A 29 -11.20 -14.16 -3.70
C ILE A 29 -12.05 -14.10 -2.43
N LYS A 30 -12.31 -15.27 -1.85
CA LYS A 30 -12.98 -15.43 -0.56
C LYS A 30 -11.96 -15.63 0.56
N ASP A 31 -12.41 -15.40 1.81
CA ASP A 31 -11.62 -15.60 3.04
C ASP A 31 -10.23 -14.91 3.02
N VAL A 32 -10.24 -13.59 2.84
CA VAL A 32 -9.02 -12.76 2.74
C VAL A 32 -8.07 -12.95 3.93
N GLN A 33 -8.60 -13.23 5.12
CA GLN A 33 -7.81 -13.32 6.35
C GLN A 33 -6.98 -14.60 6.44
N ASN A 34 -7.55 -15.74 6.05
CA ASN A 34 -6.87 -17.04 6.12
C ASN A 34 -6.24 -17.47 4.79
N ASN A 35 -6.54 -16.79 3.69
CA ASN A 35 -5.99 -17.08 2.38
C ASN A 35 -4.47 -16.78 2.33
N LYS A 36 -3.67 -17.85 2.31
CA LYS A 36 -2.20 -17.82 2.21
C LYS A 36 -1.69 -17.87 0.77
N GLU A 37 -2.57 -17.92 -0.22
CA GLU A 37 -2.19 -17.91 -1.62
C GLU A 37 -1.51 -16.60 -1.99
N THR A 38 -0.66 -16.69 -3.01
CA THR A 38 -0.07 -15.53 -3.65
C THR A 38 -0.49 -15.55 -5.10
N TYR A 39 -1.21 -14.51 -5.47
CA TYR A 39 -1.63 -14.26 -6.83
C TYR A 39 -0.54 -13.47 -7.52
N TYR A 40 -0.36 -13.68 -8.82
CA TYR A 40 0.61 -12.91 -9.59
C TYR A 40 0.13 -12.69 -11.01
N LYS A 41 0.69 -11.66 -11.63
CA LYS A 41 0.68 -11.44 -13.07
C LYS A 41 1.98 -10.79 -13.49
N GLU A 42 2.39 -11.03 -14.73
CA GLU A 42 3.62 -10.47 -15.27
C GLU A 42 3.44 -10.01 -16.71
N ARG A 43 4.32 -9.09 -17.12
CA ARG A 43 4.44 -8.66 -18.52
C ARG A 43 5.83 -8.12 -18.80
N TRP A 44 6.19 -8.11 -20.08
CA TRP A 44 7.33 -7.33 -20.56
C TRP A 44 6.93 -5.84 -20.66
N ILE A 45 7.88 -4.99 -20.28
CA ILE A 45 7.80 -3.53 -20.42
C ILE A 45 9.09 -3.05 -21.10
N LYS A 46 8.96 -2.01 -21.91
CA LYS A 46 10.10 -1.31 -22.52
C LYS A 46 10.05 0.16 -22.09
N GLU A 47 10.97 0.57 -21.24
CA GLU A 47 11.11 1.96 -20.80
C GLU A 47 12.54 2.43 -21.09
N ASN A 48 12.67 3.59 -21.77
CA ASN A 48 13.97 4.21 -22.08
C ASN A 48 14.95 3.23 -22.74
N ASP A 49 14.47 2.49 -23.75
CA ASP A 49 15.21 1.45 -24.48
C ASP A 49 15.69 0.25 -23.66
N LEU A 50 15.26 0.16 -22.40
CA LEU A 50 15.51 -1.00 -21.54
C LEU A 50 14.27 -1.89 -21.48
N GLU A 51 14.44 -3.15 -21.90
CA GLU A 51 13.43 -4.19 -21.73
C GLU A 51 13.56 -4.82 -20.35
N GLN A 52 12.46 -4.81 -19.61
CA GLN A 52 12.38 -5.38 -18.27
C GLN A 52 11.10 -6.19 -18.15
N ARG A 53 11.13 -7.20 -17.29
CA ARG A 53 9.94 -7.93 -16.89
C ARG A 53 9.38 -7.33 -15.62
N LEU A 54 8.11 -6.92 -15.67
CA LEU A 54 7.34 -6.45 -14.52
C LEU A 54 6.56 -7.65 -13.97
N LEU A 55 6.88 -8.03 -12.73
CA LEU A 55 6.15 -9.04 -11.96
C LEU A 55 5.41 -8.34 -10.82
N VAL A 56 4.10 -8.55 -10.75
CA VAL A 56 3.25 -8.04 -9.68
C VAL A 56 2.63 -9.21 -8.93
N THR A 57 2.66 -9.16 -7.61
CA THR A 57 2.03 -10.12 -6.72
C THR A 57 0.96 -9.46 -5.87
N PHE A 58 -0.05 -10.24 -5.52
CA PHE A 58 -1.09 -9.87 -4.57
C PHE A 58 -1.24 -10.97 -3.51
N SER A 59 -1.29 -10.56 -2.23
CA SER A 59 -1.55 -11.45 -1.10
C SER A 59 -2.72 -10.93 -0.26
N PRO A 60 -3.85 -11.67 -0.18
CA PRO A 60 -5.01 -11.28 0.63
C PRO A 60 -4.65 -11.13 2.11
N LYS A 61 -3.86 -12.08 2.64
CA LYS A 61 -3.33 -12.00 4.00
C LYS A 61 -2.52 -10.73 4.24
N TYR A 62 -1.67 -10.34 3.28
CA TYR A 62 -0.85 -9.14 3.42
C TYR A 62 -1.68 -7.86 3.28
N LYS A 63 -2.70 -7.86 2.41
CA LYS A 63 -3.70 -6.79 2.31
C LYS A 63 -4.32 -6.52 3.69
N HIS A 64 -4.89 -7.56 4.30
CA HIS A 64 -5.51 -7.46 5.61
C HIS A 64 -4.54 -6.98 6.71
N TYR A 65 -3.30 -7.46 6.67
CA TYR A 65 -2.26 -7.01 7.58
C TYR A 65 -1.97 -5.50 7.44
N GLN A 66 -1.78 -5.01 6.22
CA GLN A 66 -1.52 -3.59 5.95
C GLN A 66 -2.72 -2.70 6.32
N GLU A 67 -3.95 -3.12 5.99
CA GLU A 67 -5.18 -2.46 6.43
C GLU A 67 -5.22 -2.32 7.97
N THR A 68 -4.89 -3.38 8.69
CA THR A 68 -4.86 -3.38 10.17
C THR A 68 -3.81 -2.41 10.71
N ILE A 69 -2.62 -2.36 10.09
CA ILE A 69 -1.58 -1.40 10.46
C ILE A 69 -2.05 0.04 10.20
N ARG A 70 -2.68 0.33 9.04
CA ARG A 70 -3.22 1.65 8.73
C ARG A 70 -4.28 2.07 9.75
N LYS A 71 -5.25 1.21 10.06
CA LYS A 71 -6.29 1.47 11.07
C LYS A 71 -5.68 1.86 12.43
N ARG A 72 -4.67 1.11 12.89
CA ARG A 72 -3.95 1.43 14.13
C ARG A 72 -3.19 2.77 14.06
N GLN A 73 -2.65 3.13 12.89
CA GLN A 73 -2.03 4.45 12.71
C GLN A 73 -3.07 5.57 12.81
N ILE A 74 -4.23 5.43 12.16
CA ILE A 74 -5.32 6.41 12.22
C ILE A 74 -5.82 6.59 13.66
N GLU A 75 -6.09 5.49 14.39
CA GLU A 75 -6.52 5.53 15.79
C GLU A 75 -5.50 6.26 16.69
N ARG A 76 -4.20 6.03 16.47
CA ARG A 76 -3.13 6.73 17.20
C ARG A 76 -3.07 8.21 16.84
N ALA A 77 -3.32 8.57 15.59
CA ALA A 77 -3.36 9.96 15.15
C ALA A 77 -4.48 10.74 15.83
N LEU A 78 -5.68 10.15 15.89
CA LEU A 78 -6.84 10.72 16.57
C LEU A 78 -6.57 10.92 18.07
N LYS A 79 -6.00 9.93 18.77
CA LYS A 79 -5.65 10.07 20.19
C LYS A 79 -4.61 11.18 20.48
N LYS A 80 -3.68 11.41 19.56
CA LYS A 80 -2.68 12.48 19.70
C LYS A 80 -3.30 13.87 19.57
N VAL A 81 -4.33 13.99 18.74
CA VAL A 81 -5.05 15.24 18.50
C VAL A 81 -5.79 15.70 19.75
N ASP A 82 -6.33 14.76 20.54
CA ASP A 82 -6.96 15.07 21.83
C ASP A 82 -5.99 15.65 22.88
N HIS A 83 -4.67 15.59 22.62
CA HIS A 83 -3.62 16.08 23.53
C HIS A 83 -2.69 17.06 22.80
N PRO A 84 -3.08 18.35 22.62
CA PRO A 84 -2.38 19.33 21.78
C PRO A 84 -0.92 19.58 22.14
N SER A 85 -0.54 19.40 23.41
CA SER A 85 0.85 19.52 23.90
C SER A 85 1.82 18.51 23.28
N SER A 86 1.29 17.47 22.60
CA SER A 86 2.06 16.40 21.97
C SER A 86 2.33 16.59 20.47
N LEU A 87 1.80 17.65 19.85
CA LEU A 87 1.92 17.93 18.41
C LEU A 87 3.32 18.49 18.05
N LYS A 88 4.33 17.61 17.97
CA LYS A 88 5.69 17.92 17.49
C LYS A 88 5.85 17.63 15.98
N LYS A 89 6.97 18.06 15.39
CA LYS A 89 7.31 17.86 13.95
C LYS A 89 7.04 16.44 13.47
N LYS A 90 6.29 16.33 12.36
CA LYS A 90 5.95 15.07 11.68
C LYS A 90 7.22 14.41 11.13
N ARG A 91 7.57 13.22 11.62
CA ARG A 91 8.49 12.30 10.90
C ARG A 91 7.70 11.58 9.81
N ALA A 92 8.37 11.02 8.79
CA ALA A 92 7.70 10.30 7.69
C ALA A 92 6.74 9.20 8.18
N ASN A 93 7.09 8.52 9.27
CA ASN A 93 6.28 7.46 9.89
C ASN A 93 5.38 7.96 11.04
N ASP A 94 5.22 9.26 11.23
CA ASP A 94 4.33 9.78 12.28
C ASP A 94 2.86 9.53 11.89
N PRO A 95 2.06 8.88 12.75
CA PRO A 95 0.62 8.76 12.56
C PRO A 95 -0.09 10.07 12.24
N LEU A 96 0.45 11.21 12.71
CA LEU A 96 -0.09 12.54 12.41
C LEU A 96 -0.08 12.91 10.91
N ARG A 97 0.53 12.10 10.03
CA ARG A 97 0.43 12.27 8.57
C ARG A 97 -0.99 12.10 8.03
N PHE A 98 -1.84 11.35 8.73
CA PHE A 98 -3.24 11.13 8.35
C PHE A 98 -4.19 12.21 8.84
N VAL A 99 -3.70 13.21 9.59
CA VAL A 99 -4.55 14.29 10.11
C VAL A 99 -4.05 15.65 9.63
N THR A 100 -5.01 16.46 9.22
CA THR A 100 -4.82 17.89 8.92
C THR A 100 -5.40 18.70 10.05
N VAL A 101 -4.56 19.55 10.65
CA VAL A 101 -4.94 20.47 11.71
C VAL A 101 -5.12 21.85 11.10
N LYS A 102 -6.33 22.41 11.19
CA LYS A 102 -6.60 23.80 10.84
C LYS A 102 -6.69 24.62 12.12
N HIS A 103 -5.79 25.60 12.24
CA HIS A 103 -5.90 26.62 13.28
C HIS A 103 -6.76 27.75 12.74
N ALA A 104 -7.88 28.05 13.40
CA ALA A 104 -8.60 29.29 13.16
C ALA A 104 -7.96 30.39 14.02
N THR A 105 -7.40 31.41 13.39
CA THR A 105 -6.99 32.64 14.08
C THR A 105 -8.03 33.71 13.76
N THR A 106 -8.92 33.98 14.71
CA THR A 106 -9.65 35.24 14.76
C THR A 106 -8.73 36.25 15.45
N ASP A 107 -8.59 37.44 14.89
CA ASP A 107 -7.68 38.49 15.39
C ASP A 107 -7.65 38.60 16.93
N GLY A 108 -6.46 38.40 17.50
CA GLY A 108 -6.11 38.87 18.84
C GLY A 108 -6.40 37.96 20.04
N GLU A 109 -7.14 36.86 19.92
CA GLU A 109 -7.37 35.95 21.06
C GLU A 109 -6.96 34.51 20.77
N THR A 110 -6.24 33.93 21.74
CA THR A 110 -5.68 32.57 21.79
C THR A 110 -6.63 31.56 21.14
N ALA A 111 -6.19 30.91 20.06
CA ALA A 111 -7.00 30.02 19.25
C ALA A 111 -7.55 28.82 20.05
N GLU A 112 -8.77 28.96 20.60
CA GLU A 112 -9.45 27.93 21.40
C GLU A 112 -10.02 26.78 20.56
N ASN A 113 -10.16 26.93 19.24
CA ASN A 113 -10.81 25.94 18.38
C ASN A 113 -9.87 25.40 17.28
N MET A 114 -9.18 24.30 17.57
CA MET A 114 -8.47 23.50 16.57
C MET A 114 -9.43 22.55 15.88
N GLN A 115 -9.64 22.70 14.56
CA GLN A 115 -10.38 21.72 13.77
C GLN A 115 -9.42 20.68 13.21
N VAL A 116 -9.67 19.41 13.51
CA VAL A 116 -8.89 18.29 12.99
C VAL A 116 -9.74 17.44 12.06
N THR A 117 -9.15 17.13 10.90
CA THR A 117 -9.78 16.34 9.84
C THR A 117 -8.83 15.25 9.40
N LEU A 118 -9.38 14.09 8.99
CA LEU A 118 -8.59 13.02 8.38
C LEU A 118 -8.27 13.37 6.94
N ASP A 119 -7.06 13.03 6.50
CA ASP A 119 -6.67 13.05 5.09
C ASP A 119 -7.16 11.76 4.42
N GLU A 120 -8.45 11.74 4.09
CA GLU A 120 -9.11 10.62 3.40
C GLU A 120 -8.43 10.30 2.08
N SER A 121 -7.97 11.33 1.36
CA SER A 121 -7.27 11.16 0.08
C SER A 121 -5.97 10.36 0.22
N LEU A 122 -5.19 10.61 1.27
CA LEU A 122 -3.98 9.85 1.57
C LEU A 122 -4.31 8.41 2.00
N ILE A 123 -5.36 8.25 2.82
CA ILE A 123 -5.82 6.94 3.30
C ILE A 123 -6.23 6.05 2.12
N GLU A 124 -7.06 6.57 1.22
CA GLU A 124 -7.49 5.87 0.01
C GLU A 124 -6.32 5.59 -0.92
N LYS A 125 -5.43 6.57 -1.09
CA LYS A 125 -4.25 6.42 -1.92
C LYS A 125 -3.34 5.30 -1.42
N GLU A 126 -3.22 5.08 -0.12
CA GLU A 126 -2.45 3.95 0.40
C GLU A 126 -3.23 2.63 0.35
N ALA A 127 -4.53 2.68 0.62
CA ALA A 127 -5.40 1.51 0.62
C ALA A 127 -5.40 0.77 -0.73
N GLN A 128 -5.30 1.51 -1.84
CA GLN A 128 -5.28 0.91 -3.18
C GLN A 128 -4.08 -0.04 -3.40
N TYR A 129 -2.98 0.13 -2.65
CA TYR A 129 -1.78 -0.70 -2.78
C TYR A 129 -1.70 -1.83 -1.76
N ASP A 130 -2.72 -1.99 -0.90
CA ASP A 130 -2.71 -3.06 0.10
C ASP A 130 -2.71 -4.45 -0.56
N GLY A 131 -1.78 -5.28 -0.10
CA GLY A 131 -1.56 -6.63 -0.59
C GLY A 131 -0.71 -6.71 -1.85
N PHE A 132 -0.44 -5.58 -2.53
CA PHE A 132 0.31 -5.55 -3.77
C PHE A 132 1.82 -5.39 -3.53
N TYR A 133 2.60 -6.06 -4.38
CA TYR A 133 4.03 -5.85 -4.47
C TYR A 133 4.46 -6.04 -5.93
N GLY A 134 5.27 -5.12 -6.45
CA GLY A 134 5.78 -5.15 -7.81
C GLY A 134 7.31 -5.14 -7.83
N MET A 135 7.89 -5.88 -8.76
CA MET A 135 9.32 -5.84 -9.04
C MET A 135 9.56 -5.79 -10.55
N CYS A 136 10.54 -4.99 -10.96
CA CYS A 136 11.10 -5.04 -12.30
C CYS A 136 12.39 -5.84 -12.25
N THR A 137 12.57 -6.76 -13.17
CA THR A 137 13.80 -7.54 -13.30
C THR A 137 14.17 -7.77 -14.76
N ASN A 138 15.47 -7.79 -15.03
CA ASN A 138 16.03 -8.27 -16.29
C ASN A 138 16.31 -9.79 -16.24
N LEU A 139 16.08 -10.44 -15.10
CA LEU A 139 16.29 -11.87 -14.93
C LEU A 139 15.12 -12.66 -15.54
N THR A 140 15.46 -13.70 -16.30
CA THR A 140 14.53 -14.66 -16.91
C THR A 140 14.08 -15.77 -15.95
N SER A 141 14.45 -15.69 -14.67
CA SER A 141 14.13 -16.69 -13.65
C SER A 141 12.62 -16.94 -13.51
N ASP A 142 12.22 -18.15 -13.12
CA ASP A 142 10.81 -18.48 -12.83
C ASP A 142 10.17 -17.41 -11.92
N PRO A 143 9.02 -16.82 -12.29
CA PRO A 143 8.27 -15.88 -11.44
C PRO A 143 8.09 -16.42 -10.03
N LEU A 144 7.83 -17.73 -9.87
CA LEU A 144 7.59 -18.32 -8.55
C LEU A 144 8.86 -18.34 -7.69
N ALA A 145 10.04 -18.45 -8.30
CA ALA A 145 11.33 -18.34 -7.62
C ALA A 145 11.56 -16.90 -7.13
N LEU A 146 11.26 -15.89 -7.97
CA LEU A 146 11.35 -14.48 -7.58
C LEU A 146 10.40 -14.13 -6.43
N ILE A 147 9.17 -14.65 -6.48
CA ILE A 147 8.18 -14.49 -5.39
C ILE A 147 8.71 -15.08 -4.08
N ARG A 148 9.31 -16.28 -4.12
CA ARG A 148 9.88 -16.93 -2.92
C ARG A 148 11.01 -16.11 -2.31
N VAL A 149 11.93 -15.60 -3.12
CA VAL A 149 13.05 -14.76 -2.66
C VAL A 149 12.53 -13.48 -2.00
N ASN A 150 11.51 -12.85 -2.59
CA ASN A 150 10.92 -11.64 -2.02
C ASN A 150 10.16 -11.91 -0.70
N GLN A 151 9.39 -13.00 -0.63
CA GLN A 151 8.72 -13.40 0.61
C GLN A 151 9.70 -13.65 1.77
N GLN A 152 10.92 -14.09 1.48
CA GLN A 152 11.98 -14.24 2.48
C GLN A 152 12.57 -12.90 2.91
N ARG A 153 12.70 -11.93 1.99
CA ARG A 153 13.17 -10.55 2.28
C ARG A 153 12.17 -9.76 3.13
N GLY A 154 10.86 -9.93 2.89
CA GLY A 154 9.77 -9.21 3.58
C GLY A 154 9.62 -9.48 5.09
N LYS A 155 10.42 -10.39 5.68
CA LYS A 155 10.58 -10.46 7.16
C LYS A 155 11.29 -9.23 7.72
N SER A 156 11.85 -8.38 6.86
CA SER A 156 12.59 -7.18 7.22
C SER A 156 12.21 -6.04 6.25
N LYS A 157 11.32 -5.14 6.71
CA LYS A 157 10.93 -3.85 6.09
C LYS A 157 9.71 -3.89 5.13
N SER A 158 8.80 -2.94 5.40
CA SER A 158 7.58 -2.64 4.66
C SER A 158 7.88 -2.13 3.25
N ALA A 159 7.16 -2.66 2.27
CA ALA A 159 7.12 -2.11 0.93
C ALA A 159 6.34 -0.79 0.95
N SER A 160 7.06 0.32 1.01
CA SER A 160 6.59 1.63 0.56
C SER A 160 7.28 1.89 -0.77
N GLU A 161 6.48 2.22 -1.79
CA GLU A 161 6.82 2.59 -3.18
C GLU A 161 6.44 1.53 -4.23
N LEU A 162 5.16 1.60 -4.63
CA LEU A 162 4.70 1.34 -5.99
C LEU A 162 4.28 2.66 -6.65
#